data_AF-A0A925V8W6-F1
#
_entry.id   AF-A0A925V8W6-F1
#
_cell.length_a   1.000
_cell.length_b   1.000
_cell.length_c   1.000
_cell.angle_alpha   90.00
_cell.angle_beta   90.00
_cell.angle_gamma   90.00
#
_symmetry.space_group_name_H-M   'P 1'
#
loop_
_entity.id
_entity.type
_entity.pdbx_description
1 polymer ?
#
loop_
_entity_poly.entity_id
_entity_poly.type
_entity_poly.pdbx_seq_one_letter_code
_entity_poly.pdbx_strand_id
1 'polypeptide(L)'
;EGPASKIATAGEFAYYGSPERTRAQVALTLHRLRPSSTVLPGLIDELVRGTEGYTTQATAFGLMTLAEHLADRQAESVELGVSLDGEPLVADPIASIRLGPGALRFRIPLERVRGRKAELALRSSSESSIGFLVESSWRRPYGATAELAASTAQRGPDVYRMFVDPLGAAVDLAKVKPGQILRVVLLARMPSDLPSDRLGYVALTDAIAAGFEPIAPDLATSATVPGLAGDHPVAQMLGWGAAEASHSELHDERVDIYFDRVWGEWVAATYLLRATTPGTYLVAPAHAELMYEPESTSYSDIAKVTVVQ
;
A
#
# COMPACT_ATOMS: atom_id res chain seq x y z
N GLU A 1 -26.04 -3.91 45.73
CA GLU A 1 -25.95 -4.45 44.37
C GLU A 1 -26.45 -3.39 43.40
N GLY A 2 -25.53 -2.63 42.81
CA GLY A 2 -25.84 -1.65 41.77
C GLY A 2 -25.53 -2.27 40.40
N PRO A 3 -26.29 -1.94 39.34
CA PRO A 3 -26.05 -2.52 38.03
C PRO A 3 -24.66 -2.10 37.55
N ALA A 4 -23.80 -3.09 37.33
CA ALA A 4 -22.52 -2.90 36.68
C ALA A 4 -22.75 -2.18 35.35
N SER A 5 -22.21 -0.96 35.22
CA SER A 5 -22.13 -0.32 33.92
C SER A 5 -21.32 -1.25 33.02
N LYS A 6 -21.96 -1.73 31.95
CA LYS A 6 -21.22 -2.31 30.83
C LYS A 6 -20.28 -1.20 30.36
N ILE A 7 -19.01 -1.30 30.71
CA ILE A 7 -17.94 -0.56 30.04
C ILE A 7 -18.06 -0.99 28.58
N ALA A 8 -18.64 -0.13 27.75
CA ALA A 8 -18.59 -0.31 26.32
C ALA A 8 -17.10 -0.33 25.98
N THR A 9 -16.62 -1.47 25.51
CA THR A 9 -15.34 -1.61 24.82
C THR A 9 -15.42 -0.81 23.53
N ALA A 10 -15.36 0.53 23.63
CA ALA A 10 -14.82 1.34 22.57
C ALA A 10 -13.35 0.92 22.49
N GLY A 11 -12.99 0.16 21.46
CA GLY A 11 -11.59 -0.13 21.21
C GLY A 11 -10.88 1.22 21.12
N GLU A 12 -9.90 1.47 21.99
CA GLU A 12 -9.07 2.66 21.89
C GLU A 12 -8.23 2.53 20.61
N PHE A 13 -8.81 2.88 19.47
CA PHE A 13 -8.04 3.24 18.30
C PHE A 13 -7.47 4.64 18.55
N ALA A 14 -6.39 4.69 19.34
CA ALA A 14 -5.55 5.87 19.34
C ALA A 14 -4.99 6.02 17.92
N TYR A 15 -5.02 7.23 17.36
CA TYR A 15 -4.34 7.53 16.09
C TYR A 15 -2.95 6.88 16.07
N TYR A 16 -2.56 6.28 14.95
CA TYR A 16 -1.34 5.47 14.78
C TYR A 16 -1.32 4.11 15.49
N GLY A 17 -2.43 3.68 16.11
CA GLY A 17 -2.58 2.41 16.81
C GLY A 17 -2.97 1.24 15.90
N SER A 18 -2.53 0.03 16.25
CA SER A 18 -3.07 -1.23 15.70
C SER A 18 -2.82 -2.37 16.69
N PRO A 19 -3.56 -3.49 16.62
CA PRO A 19 -3.27 -4.67 17.44
C PRO A 19 -1.83 -5.16 17.29
N GLU A 20 -1.28 -5.12 16.08
CA GLU A 20 0.10 -5.52 15.75
C GLU A 20 1.11 -4.58 16.40
N ARG A 21 0.89 -3.26 16.32
CA ARG A 21 1.74 -2.27 17.00
C ARG A 21 1.73 -2.48 18.51
N THR A 22 0.55 -2.65 19.11
CA THR A 22 0.41 -2.87 20.56
C THR A 22 1.15 -4.13 20.98
N ARG A 23 1.00 -5.23 20.24
CA ARG A 23 1.74 -6.47 20.45
C ARG A 23 3.25 -6.25 20.38
N ALA A 24 3.74 -5.54 19.36
CA ALA A 24 5.15 -5.23 19.20
C ALA A 24 5.72 -4.41 20.36
N GLN A 25 4.97 -3.40 20.83
CA GLN A 25 5.36 -2.57 21.98
C GLN A 25 5.39 -3.35 23.30
N VAL A 26 4.41 -4.22 23.52
CA VAL A 26 4.38 -5.10 24.70
C VAL A 26 5.56 -6.07 24.67
N ALA A 27 5.84 -6.69 23.53
CA ALA A 27 6.96 -7.60 23.35
C ALA A 27 8.30 -6.88 23.61
N LEU A 28 8.49 -5.66 23.06
CA LEU A 28 9.69 -4.85 23.31
C LEU A 28 9.87 -4.54 24.81
N THR A 29 8.78 -4.13 25.46
CA THR A 29 8.79 -3.78 26.88
C THR A 29 9.12 -4.98 27.75
N LEU A 30 8.53 -6.14 27.45
CA LEU A 30 8.83 -7.39 28.15
C LEU A 30 10.26 -7.83 27.90
N HIS A 31 10.76 -7.75 26.68
CA HIS A 31 12.16 -8.08 26.37
C HIS A 31 13.13 -7.25 27.22
N ARG A 32 12.91 -5.94 27.34
CA ARG A 32 13.77 -5.03 28.10
C ARG A 32 13.64 -5.16 29.62
N LEU A 33 12.43 -5.33 30.14
CA LEU A 33 12.15 -5.22 31.58
C LEU A 33 11.90 -6.57 32.27
N ARG A 34 11.43 -7.58 31.53
CA ARG A 34 11.03 -8.90 32.05
C ARG A 34 11.33 -10.01 31.02
N PRO A 35 12.61 -10.24 30.65
CA PRO A 35 12.97 -11.21 29.61
C PRO A 35 12.57 -12.65 29.95
N SER A 36 12.35 -12.97 31.23
CA SER A 36 11.85 -14.27 31.71
C SER A 36 10.33 -14.44 31.62
N SER A 37 9.61 -13.46 31.05
CA SER A 37 8.15 -13.52 30.90
C SER A 37 7.72 -14.68 30.02
N THR A 38 6.81 -15.51 30.51
CA THR A 38 6.32 -16.71 29.80
C THR A 38 5.49 -16.39 28.56
N VAL A 39 4.97 -15.17 28.44
CA VAL A 39 4.22 -14.72 27.25
C VAL A 39 5.09 -14.14 26.15
N LEU A 40 6.33 -13.73 26.47
CA LEU A 40 7.24 -13.09 25.50
C LEU A 40 7.50 -13.98 24.27
N PRO A 41 7.81 -15.29 24.40
CA PRO A 41 8.04 -16.15 23.23
C PRO A 41 6.85 -16.17 22.27
N GLY A 42 5.62 -16.25 22.79
CA GLY A 42 4.41 -16.24 21.97
C GLY A 42 4.21 -14.93 21.21
N LEU A 43 4.51 -13.79 21.84
CA LEU A 43 4.42 -12.49 21.17
C LEU A 43 5.46 -12.34 20.06
N ILE A 44 6.70 -12.79 20.28
CA ILE A 44 7.75 -12.81 19.25
C ILE A 44 7.33 -13.70 18.08
N ASP A 45 6.84 -14.90 18.38
CA ASP A 45 6.33 -15.84 17.38
C ASP A 45 5.22 -15.25 16.52
N GLU A 46 4.28 -14.50 17.12
CA GLU A 46 3.25 -13.78 16.39
C GLU A 46 3.82 -12.64 15.53
N LEU A 47 4.83 -11.91 16.00
CA LEU A 47 5.50 -10.86 15.21
C LEU A 47 6.27 -11.43 14.02
N VAL A 48 6.97 -12.55 14.18
CA VAL A 48 7.68 -13.23 13.08
C VAL A 48 6.71 -13.76 12.03
N ARG A 49 5.54 -14.25 12.45
CA ARG A 49 4.49 -14.72 11.54
C ARG A 49 3.71 -13.60 10.85
N GLY A 50 3.64 -12.42 11.47
CA GLY A 50 2.97 -11.22 10.94
C GLY A 50 3.73 -10.62 9.75
N THR A 51 3.63 -11.27 8.60
CA THR A 51 4.25 -10.85 7.33
C THR A 51 3.26 -10.15 6.39
N GLU A 52 1.97 -10.18 6.73
CA GLU A 52 0.87 -9.61 5.95
C GLU A 52 0.25 -8.41 6.68
N GLY A 53 -0.14 -7.38 5.92
CA GLY A 53 -0.65 -6.11 6.46
C GLY A 53 0.47 -5.18 6.94
N TYR A 54 0.51 -3.96 6.41
CA TYR A 54 1.52 -2.98 6.80
C TYR A 54 0.86 -1.74 7.39
N THR A 55 1.43 -1.27 8.49
CA THR A 55 1.39 0.14 8.85
C THR A 55 2.82 0.55 9.18
N THR A 56 3.19 1.79 8.91
CA THR A 56 4.54 2.29 9.19
C THR A 56 4.92 2.07 10.66
N GLN A 57 3.96 2.24 11.57
CA GLN A 57 4.16 2.12 13.01
C GLN A 57 4.26 0.67 13.48
N ALA A 58 3.37 -0.22 13.02
CA ALA A 58 3.46 -1.64 13.36
C ALA A 58 4.77 -2.24 12.83
N THR A 59 5.17 -1.86 11.62
CA THR A 59 6.44 -2.30 11.00
C THR A 59 7.63 -1.80 11.81
N ALA A 60 7.68 -0.51 12.14
CA ALA A 60 8.79 0.06 12.90
C ALA A 60 8.95 -0.60 14.28
N PHE A 61 7.87 -0.70 15.06
CA PHE A 61 7.93 -1.36 16.36
C PHE A 61 8.23 -2.86 16.24
N GLY A 62 7.65 -3.56 15.26
CA GLY A 62 7.94 -4.98 15.02
C GLY A 62 9.42 -5.22 14.72
N LEU A 63 10.00 -4.46 13.78
CA LEU A 63 11.41 -4.58 13.41
C LEU A 63 12.35 -4.23 14.57
N MET A 64 12.07 -3.17 15.33
CA MET A 64 12.85 -2.83 16.52
C MET A 64 12.83 -3.96 17.55
N THR A 65 11.64 -4.50 17.85
CA THR A 65 11.48 -5.62 18.78
C THR A 65 12.25 -6.85 18.34
N LEU A 66 12.14 -7.23 17.06
CA LEU A 66 12.86 -8.39 16.52
C LEU A 66 14.37 -8.16 16.51
N ALA A 67 14.83 -6.96 16.14
CA ALA A 67 16.25 -6.61 16.16
C ALA A 67 16.85 -6.72 17.56
N GLU A 68 16.19 -6.17 18.59
CA GLU A 68 16.66 -6.31 19.98
C GLU A 68 16.60 -7.75 20.45
N HIS A 69 15.52 -8.47 20.13
CA HIS A 69 15.40 -9.87 20.49
C HIS A 69 16.52 -10.73 19.88
N LEU A 70 16.98 -10.40 18.68
CA LEU A 70 18.00 -11.14 17.95
C LEU A 70 19.43 -10.66 18.24
N ALA A 71 19.63 -9.48 18.83
CA ALA A 71 20.94 -8.82 18.96
C ALA A 71 22.01 -9.69 19.63
N ASP A 72 21.62 -10.47 20.65
CA ASP A 72 22.54 -11.33 21.43
C ASP A 72 22.52 -12.81 20.99
N ARG A 73 21.77 -13.15 19.93
CA ARG A 73 21.69 -14.53 19.44
C ARG A 73 22.74 -14.81 18.38
N GLN A 74 23.51 -15.88 18.59
CA GLN A 74 24.33 -16.43 17.53
C GLN A 74 23.46 -17.24 16.57
N ALA A 75 23.56 -16.96 15.28
CA ALA A 75 22.95 -17.77 14.25
C ALA A 75 23.68 -19.13 14.20
N GLU A 76 22.99 -20.21 14.53
CA GLU A 76 23.48 -21.55 14.27
C GLU A 76 23.43 -21.80 12.76
N SER A 77 24.53 -22.28 12.17
CA SER A 77 24.51 -22.67 10.76
C SER A 77 23.71 -23.96 10.62
N VAL A 78 22.59 -23.89 9.91
CA VAL A 78 21.77 -25.06 9.61
C VAL A 78 22.05 -25.52 8.19
N GLU A 79 22.46 -26.78 8.03
CA GLU A 79 22.45 -27.41 6.71
C GLU A 79 20.99 -27.63 6.27
N LEU A 80 20.61 -26.97 5.18
CA LEU A 80 19.27 -27.02 4.59
C LEU A 80 19.37 -27.48 3.14
N GLY A 81 18.86 -28.68 2.86
CA GLY A 81 18.60 -29.17 1.51
C GLY A 81 17.24 -28.69 1.02
N VAL A 82 17.20 -28.03 -0.13
CA VAL A 82 15.96 -27.58 -0.77
C VAL A 82 15.85 -28.23 -2.15
N SER A 83 14.66 -28.75 -2.50
CA SER A 83 14.40 -29.35 -3.80
C SER A 83 13.02 -29.00 -4.33
N LEU A 84 12.88 -28.93 -5.65
CA LEU A 84 11.62 -28.76 -6.35
C LEU A 84 11.34 -30.01 -7.16
N ASP A 85 10.26 -30.73 -6.82
CA ASP A 85 9.89 -32.02 -7.44
C ASP A 85 11.02 -33.07 -7.36
N GLY A 86 11.78 -33.05 -6.25
CA GLY A 86 12.94 -33.92 -6.03
C GLY A 86 14.24 -33.42 -6.66
N GLU A 87 14.20 -32.43 -7.56
CA GLU A 87 15.39 -31.80 -8.14
C GLU A 87 16.00 -30.79 -7.16
N PRO A 88 17.27 -30.94 -6.74
CA PRO A 88 17.90 -30.01 -5.81
C PRO A 88 17.94 -28.57 -6.35
N LEU A 89 17.61 -27.60 -5.49
CA LEU A 89 17.77 -26.18 -5.76
C LEU A 89 19.10 -25.69 -5.16
N VAL A 90 19.73 -24.77 -5.88
CA VAL A 90 20.95 -24.10 -5.43
C VAL A 90 20.57 -22.73 -4.88
N ALA A 91 21.09 -22.39 -3.71
CA ALA A 91 20.90 -21.07 -3.12
C ALA A 91 21.60 -20.00 -3.97
N ASP A 92 20.99 -18.83 -4.09
CA ASP A 92 21.60 -17.64 -4.68
C ASP A 92 22.60 -17.06 -3.66
N PRO A 93 23.93 -17.16 -3.90
CA PRO A 93 24.92 -16.75 -2.91
C PRO A 93 24.88 -15.25 -2.65
N ILE A 94 24.64 -14.43 -3.68
CA ILE A 94 24.62 -12.96 -3.54
C ILE A 94 23.39 -12.53 -2.73
N ALA A 95 22.23 -13.08 -3.07
CA ALA A 95 21.01 -12.73 -2.38
C ALA A 95 20.98 -13.27 -0.93
N SER A 96 21.57 -14.44 -0.67
CA SER A 96 21.69 -15.01 0.67
C SER A 96 22.58 -14.14 1.58
N ILE A 97 23.73 -13.68 1.09
CA ILE A 97 24.61 -12.77 1.84
C ILE A 97 23.89 -11.48 2.24
N ARG A 98 23.04 -10.93 1.36
CA ARG A 98 22.28 -9.70 1.65
C ARG A 98 21.21 -9.86 2.73
N LEU A 99 20.72 -11.07 2.96
CA LEU A 99 19.75 -11.36 4.02
C LEU A 99 20.40 -11.49 5.40
N GLY A 100 21.71 -11.72 5.44
CA GLY A 100 22.49 -11.87 6.66
C GLY A 100 22.93 -13.32 6.94
N PRO A 101 23.71 -13.53 8.00
CA PRO A 101 24.27 -14.83 8.35
C PRO A 101 23.18 -15.88 8.60
N GLY A 102 23.33 -17.07 8.02
CA GLY A 102 22.39 -18.19 8.19
C GLY A 102 21.13 -18.14 7.32
N ALA A 103 20.88 -17.03 6.61
CA ALA A 103 19.76 -16.92 5.68
C ALA A 103 20.13 -17.47 4.29
N LEU A 104 19.20 -18.18 3.66
CA LEU A 104 19.35 -18.73 2.32
C LEU A 104 18.20 -18.24 1.44
N ARG A 105 18.52 -17.77 0.22
CA ARG A 105 17.54 -17.42 -0.81
C ARG A 105 17.62 -18.39 -1.97
N PHE A 106 16.47 -18.92 -2.38
CA PHE A 106 16.34 -19.77 -3.56
C PHE A 106 15.45 -19.06 -4.59
N ARG A 107 15.76 -19.23 -5.88
CA ARG A 107 14.95 -18.68 -6.97
C ARG A 107 14.32 -19.81 -7.77
N ILE A 108 13.00 -19.81 -7.84
CA ILE A 108 12.23 -20.75 -8.67
C ILE A 108 11.66 -19.95 -9.85
N PRO A 109 12.14 -20.18 -11.08
CA PRO A 109 11.55 -19.54 -12.25
C PRO A 109 10.09 -19.97 -12.42
N LEU A 110 9.22 -19.00 -12.72
CA LEU A 110 7.77 -19.23 -12.75
C LEU A 110 7.37 -20.28 -13.79
N GLU A 111 8.12 -20.38 -14.89
CA GLU A 111 7.94 -21.39 -15.93
C GLU A 111 8.04 -22.84 -15.43
N ARG A 112 8.74 -23.09 -14.32
CA ARG A 112 8.83 -24.45 -13.72
C ARG A 112 7.56 -24.88 -13.00
N VAL A 113 6.72 -23.91 -12.59
CA VAL A 113 5.55 -24.13 -11.73
C VAL A 113 4.24 -23.67 -12.38
N ARG A 114 4.30 -22.89 -13.46
CA ARG A 114 3.11 -22.31 -14.11
C ARG A 114 2.13 -23.39 -14.57
N GLY A 115 0.89 -23.31 -14.09
CA GLY A 115 -0.21 -24.17 -14.52
C GLY A 115 -0.15 -25.61 -14.02
N ARG A 116 0.73 -25.92 -13.05
CA ARG A 116 0.87 -27.26 -12.46
C ARG A 116 1.09 -27.18 -10.95
N LYS A 117 0.83 -28.28 -10.25
CA LYS A 117 1.30 -28.47 -8.87
C LYS A 117 2.77 -28.87 -8.90
N ALA A 118 3.56 -28.31 -7.99
CA ALA A 118 4.96 -28.65 -7.76
C ALA A 118 5.20 -28.84 -6.26
N GLU A 119 6.09 -29.76 -5.90
CA GLU A 119 6.45 -30.03 -4.51
C GLU A 119 7.75 -29.33 -4.15
N LEU A 120 7.70 -28.35 -3.24
CA LEU A 120 8.89 -27.73 -2.66
C LEU A 120 9.20 -28.43 -1.33
N ALA A 121 10.30 -29.20 -1.30
CA ALA A 121 10.71 -29.93 -0.11
C ALA A 121 11.94 -29.27 0.54
N LEU A 122 11.82 -28.96 1.83
CA LEU A 122 12.88 -28.44 2.69
C LEU A 122 13.27 -29.56 3.67
N ARG A 123 14.56 -29.89 3.73
CA ARG A 123 15.09 -30.95 4.60
C ARG A 123 16.29 -30.43 5.36
N SER A 124 16.29 -30.64 6.66
CA SER A 124 17.42 -30.33 7.52
C SER A 124 17.60 -31.46 8.53
N SER A 125 18.84 -31.71 8.90
CA SER A 125 19.20 -32.60 10.02
C SER A 125 19.28 -31.87 11.35
N SER A 126 19.03 -30.55 11.37
CA SER A 126 19.04 -29.76 12.60
C SER A 126 17.79 -29.98 13.44
N GLU A 127 17.95 -29.96 14.76
CA GLU A 127 16.83 -29.91 15.71
C GLU A 127 16.30 -28.48 15.91
N SER A 128 17.01 -27.48 15.38
CA SER A 128 16.62 -26.07 15.45
C SER A 128 15.46 -25.76 14.50
N SER A 129 14.50 -24.96 14.96
CA SER A 129 13.38 -24.51 14.13
C SER A 129 13.84 -23.69 12.93
N ILE A 130 13.32 -24.00 11.74
CA ILE A 130 13.62 -23.28 10.50
C ILE A 130 12.39 -22.47 10.08
N GLY A 131 12.55 -21.15 10.03
CA GLY A 131 11.57 -20.26 9.40
C GLY A 131 11.81 -20.16 7.90
N PHE A 132 10.75 -20.10 7.09
CA PHE A 132 10.85 -19.85 5.66
C PHE A 132 9.73 -18.91 5.21
N LEU A 133 10.02 -18.13 4.16
CA LEU A 133 9.05 -17.29 3.47
C LEU A 133 9.05 -17.68 1.99
N VAL A 134 7.85 -17.81 1.42
CA VAL A 134 7.69 -18.03 -0.03
C VAL A 134 7.08 -16.77 -0.63
N GLU A 135 7.89 -16.07 -1.44
CA GLU A 135 7.44 -14.91 -2.19
C GLU A 135 7.25 -15.29 -3.66
N SER A 136 6.20 -14.75 -4.28
CA SER A 136 6.00 -14.85 -5.73
C SER A 136 5.94 -13.46 -6.35
N SER A 137 6.67 -13.28 -7.45
CA SER A 137 6.66 -12.04 -8.22
C SER A 137 6.59 -12.38 -9.70
N TRP A 138 5.70 -11.68 -10.43
CA TRP A 138 5.53 -11.87 -11.85
C TRP A 138 5.17 -10.55 -12.53
N ARG A 139 5.50 -10.45 -13.82
CA ARG A 139 5.10 -9.33 -14.66
C ARG A 139 4.03 -9.80 -15.63
N ARG A 140 2.94 -9.04 -15.74
CA ARG A 140 1.95 -9.27 -16.78
C ARG A 140 2.46 -8.69 -18.12
N PRO A 141 2.17 -9.34 -19.27
CA PRO A 141 2.47 -8.75 -20.57
C PRO A 141 1.78 -7.40 -20.76
N TYR A 142 2.47 -6.48 -21.44
CA TYR A 142 1.89 -5.20 -21.84
C TYR A 142 0.67 -5.44 -22.75
N GLY A 143 -0.49 -4.85 -22.44
CA GLY A 143 -1.73 -5.01 -23.21
C GLY A 143 -2.70 -6.09 -22.72
N ALA A 144 -2.40 -6.83 -21.64
CA ALA A 144 -3.36 -7.70 -20.94
C ALA A 144 -4.36 -6.89 -20.08
N THR A 145 -4.90 -5.81 -20.65
CA THR A 145 -5.67 -4.76 -19.97
C THR A 145 -7.12 -5.14 -19.69
N ALA A 146 -7.64 -6.19 -20.31
CA ALA A 146 -9.04 -6.58 -20.16
C ALA A 146 -9.41 -7.10 -18.76
N GLU A 147 -8.45 -7.23 -17.84
CA GLU A 147 -8.62 -7.94 -16.56
C GLU A 147 -8.22 -7.13 -15.31
N LEU A 148 -7.72 -5.89 -15.44
CA LEU A 148 -7.48 -5.02 -14.27
C LEU A 148 -8.70 -4.13 -14.07
N ALA A 149 -9.74 -4.72 -13.49
CA ALA A 149 -10.90 -4.00 -13.01
C ALA A 149 -10.58 -3.29 -11.68
N ALA A 150 -11.28 -2.20 -11.42
CA ALA A 150 -11.33 -1.62 -10.09
C ALA A 150 -11.61 -2.70 -9.04
N SER A 151 -10.93 -2.61 -7.90
CA SER A 151 -11.08 -3.55 -6.80
C SER A 151 -11.18 -2.79 -5.49
N THR A 152 -12.18 -3.13 -4.70
CA THR A 152 -12.36 -2.57 -3.36
C THR A 152 -11.90 -3.59 -2.33
N ALA A 153 -10.95 -3.19 -1.49
CA ALA A 153 -10.57 -3.95 -0.31
C ALA A 153 -11.72 -3.99 0.70
N GLN A 154 -11.84 -5.09 1.45
CA GLN A 154 -12.92 -5.27 2.43
C GLN A 154 -13.02 -4.12 3.44
N ARG A 155 -11.87 -3.55 3.84
CA ARG A 155 -11.76 -2.44 4.80
C ARG A 155 -11.23 -1.15 4.16
N GLY A 156 -11.30 -1.09 2.83
CA GLY A 156 -10.74 -0.01 2.04
C GLY A 156 -11.81 0.92 1.47
N PRO A 157 -11.42 2.13 1.05
CA PRO A 157 -12.31 3.02 0.33
C PRO A 157 -12.53 2.54 -1.12
N ASP A 158 -13.68 2.85 -1.73
CA ASP A 158 -13.85 2.72 -3.18
C ASP A 158 -13.14 3.87 -3.89
N VAL A 159 -12.38 3.61 -4.96
CA VAL A 159 -11.57 4.63 -5.64
C VAL A 159 -12.03 4.87 -7.06
N TYR A 160 -12.26 6.13 -7.40
CA TYR A 160 -12.66 6.57 -8.73
C TYR A 160 -11.67 7.62 -9.24
N ARG A 161 -11.34 7.53 -10.52
CA ARG A 161 -10.48 8.49 -11.22
C ARG A 161 -11.17 9.00 -12.47
N MET A 162 -11.13 10.31 -12.66
CA MET A 162 -11.68 10.97 -13.84
C MET A 162 -10.65 11.91 -14.46
N PHE A 163 -10.63 11.95 -15.79
CA PHE A 163 -9.85 12.92 -16.56
C PHE A 163 -10.81 13.89 -17.24
N VAL A 164 -10.66 15.17 -16.94
CA VAL A 164 -11.47 16.26 -17.48
C VAL A 164 -10.57 17.38 -17.96
N ASP A 165 -11.12 18.37 -18.64
CA ASP A 165 -10.38 19.60 -18.92
C ASP A 165 -10.24 20.45 -17.64
N PRO A 166 -9.48 21.57 -17.65
CA PRO A 166 -9.29 22.38 -16.45
C PRO A 166 -10.58 22.99 -15.87
N LEU A 167 -11.69 23.01 -16.61
CA LEU A 167 -12.99 23.53 -16.15
C LEU A 167 -13.98 22.41 -15.80
N GLY A 168 -13.65 21.15 -16.09
CA GLY A 168 -14.48 19.98 -15.80
C GLY A 168 -15.20 19.38 -17.01
N ALA A 169 -15.00 19.89 -18.23
CA ALA A 169 -15.62 19.29 -19.40
C ALA A 169 -14.97 17.95 -19.74
N ALA A 170 -15.75 17.05 -20.35
CA ALA A 170 -15.25 15.76 -20.79
C ALA A 170 -14.14 15.91 -21.85
N VAL A 171 -13.11 15.08 -21.74
CA VAL A 171 -11.98 15.03 -22.68
C VAL A 171 -11.97 13.69 -23.41
N ASP A 172 -11.74 13.74 -24.73
CA ASP A 172 -11.44 12.55 -25.53
C ASP A 172 -9.98 12.13 -25.28
N LEU A 173 -9.78 11.16 -24.39
CA LEU A 173 -8.46 10.62 -24.05
C LEU A 173 -7.73 9.98 -25.24
N ALA A 174 -8.40 9.67 -26.35
CA ALA A 174 -7.75 9.17 -27.55
C ALA A 174 -7.16 10.28 -28.45
N LYS A 175 -7.43 11.55 -28.14
CA LYS A 175 -7.07 12.71 -28.99
C LYS A 175 -6.49 13.89 -28.21
N VAL A 176 -5.79 13.62 -27.11
CA VAL A 176 -5.15 14.67 -26.32
C VAL A 176 -4.04 15.32 -27.14
N LYS A 177 -3.96 16.65 -27.18
CA LYS A 177 -2.93 17.37 -27.95
C LYS A 177 -1.70 17.66 -27.09
N PRO A 178 -0.49 17.72 -27.66
CA PRO A 178 0.68 18.24 -26.97
C PRO A 178 0.41 19.64 -26.39
N GLY A 179 0.82 19.88 -25.14
CA GLY A 179 0.56 21.11 -24.40
C GLY A 179 -0.84 21.24 -23.80
N GLN A 180 -1.79 20.34 -24.13
CA GLN A 180 -3.12 20.34 -23.51
C GLN A 180 -3.01 20.05 -22.02
N ILE A 181 -3.69 20.88 -21.22
CA ILE A 181 -3.80 20.67 -19.77
C ILE A 181 -5.05 19.83 -19.51
N LEU A 182 -4.88 18.77 -18.72
CA LEU A 182 -5.96 17.97 -18.17
C LEU A 182 -6.04 18.20 -16.66
N ARG A 183 -7.22 17.99 -16.11
CA ARG A 183 -7.44 17.85 -14.68
C ARG A 183 -7.74 16.40 -14.38
N VAL A 184 -7.08 15.88 -13.35
CA VAL A 184 -7.43 14.61 -12.75
C VAL A 184 -8.26 14.87 -11.50
N VAL A 185 -9.37 14.16 -11.37
CA VAL A 185 -10.20 14.13 -10.16
C VAL A 185 -10.13 12.73 -9.58
N LEU A 186 -9.72 12.63 -8.32
CA LEU A 186 -9.73 11.42 -7.53
C LEU A 186 -10.85 11.51 -6.50
N LEU A 187 -11.67 10.48 -6.41
CA LEU A 187 -12.69 10.35 -5.38
C LEU A 187 -12.46 9.04 -4.64
N ALA A 188 -12.48 9.11 -3.31
CA ALA A 188 -12.46 7.95 -2.45
C ALA A 188 -13.72 7.94 -1.58
N ARG A 189 -14.54 6.90 -1.71
CA ARG A 189 -15.70 6.67 -0.84
C ARG A 189 -15.27 5.83 0.35
N MET A 190 -15.42 6.34 1.56
CA MET A 190 -15.05 5.64 2.77
C MET A 190 -15.93 4.40 3.02
N PRO A 191 -15.37 3.32 3.57
CA PRO A 191 -16.15 2.15 3.97
C PRO A 191 -17.17 2.52 5.06
N SER A 192 -18.41 2.06 4.91
CA SER A 192 -19.51 2.40 5.81
C SER A 192 -19.55 1.57 7.10
N ASP A 193 -18.80 0.47 7.14
CA ASP A 193 -18.75 -0.49 8.25
C ASP A 193 -17.58 -0.24 9.21
N LEU A 194 -16.69 0.70 8.90
CA LEU A 194 -15.66 1.16 9.83
C LEU A 194 -16.17 2.33 10.70
N PRO A 195 -15.89 2.33 12.00
CA PRO A 195 -16.19 3.47 12.88
C PRO A 195 -15.33 4.70 12.50
N SER A 196 -15.84 5.89 12.78
CA SER A 196 -15.26 7.16 12.32
C SER A 196 -13.85 7.44 12.83
N ASP A 197 -13.47 6.88 13.98
CA ASP A 197 -12.12 6.98 14.55
C ASP A 197 -11.08 6.18 13.77
N ARG A 198 -11.50 5.23 12.92
CA ARG A 198 -10.64 4.42 12.05
C ARG A 198 -10.55 4.91 10.61
N LEU A 199 -11.33 5.92 10.22
CA LEU A 199 -11.38 6.46 8.85
C LEU A 199 -10.34 7.56 8.56
N GLY A 200 -9.56 7.98 9.57
CA GLY A 200 -8.52 9.00 9.41
C GLY A 200 -7.29 8.51 8.64
N TYR A 201 -6.43 9.46 8.22
CA TYR A 201 -5.19 9.19 7.48
C TYR A 201 -5.40 8.41 6.18
N VAL A 202 -6.12 9.02 5.25
CA VAL A 202 -6.30 8.49 3.89
C VAL A 202 -5.11 8.89 3.04
N ALA A 203 -4.55 7.93 2.30
CA ALA A 203 -3.58 8.19 1.24
C ALA A 203 -4.23 7.89 -0.12
N LEU A 204 -4.14 8.83 -1.06
CA LEU A 204 -4.48 8.65 -2.48
C LEU A 204 -3.20 8.73 -3.30
N THR A 205 -2.99 7.74 -4.15
CA THR A 205 -1.82 7.69 -5.04
C THR A 205 -2.28 7.48 -6.46
N ASP A 206 -1.81 8.32 -7.37
CA ASP A 206 -2.16 8.21 -8.79
C ASP A 206 -0.91 8.24 -9.66
N ALA A 207 -0.70 7.15 -10.42
CA ALA A 207 0.43 7.07 -11.35
C ALA A 207 0.19 7.95 -12.57
N ILE A 208 1.25 8.65 -13.00
CA ILE A 208 1.21 9.53 -14.17
C ILE A 208 1.64 8.76 -15.41
N ALA A 209 0.92 8.97 -16.52
CA ALA A 209 1.30 8.43 -17.80
C ALA A 209 2.60 9.09 -18.30
N ALA A 210 3.55 8.31 -18.81
CA ALA A 210 4.89 8.81 -19.21
C ALA A 210 4.91 9.96 -20.25
N GLY A 211 3.80 10.21 -20.98
CA GLY A 211 3.65 11.35 -21.88
C GLY A 211 3.07 12.62 -21.24
N PHE A 212 2.98 12.66 -19.90
CA PHE A 212 2.37 13.74 -19.14
C PHE A 212 3.26 14.14 -17.98
N GLU A 213 3.17 15.41 -17.58
CA GLU A 213 3.86 15.97 -16.42
C GLU A 213 2.85 16.64 -15.48
N PRO A 214 2.98 16.46 -14.15
CA PRO A 214 2.12 17.16 -13.21
C PRO A 214 2.50 18.64 -13.15
N ILE A 215 1.48 19.49 -13.07
CA ILE A 215 1.67 20.93 -12.94
C ILE A 215 1.58 21.28 -11.46
N ALA A 216 2.73 21.60 -10.86
CA ALA A 216 2.76 22.19 -9.53
C ALA A 216 2.11 23.58 -9.58
N PRO A 217 1.17 23.90 -8.66
CA PRO A 217 0.73 25.28 -8.48
C PRO A 217 1.93 26.12 -8.02
N ASP A 218 2.16 27.27 -8.66
CA ASP A 218 3.30 28.13 -8.35
C ASP A 218 3.34 28.46 -6.85
N LEU A 219 4.51 28.32 -6.22
CA LEU A 219 4.72 28.59 -4.80
C LEU A 219 4.70 30.09 -4.48
N ALA A 220 4.89 30.98 -5.47
CA ALA A 220 5.00 32.43 -5.27
C ALA A 220 3.67 33.20 -5.38
N THR A 221 2.65 32.58 -5.97
CA THR A 221 1.28 33.09 -6.05
C THR A 221 0.40 31.88 -5.91
N SER A 222 -0.58 31.88 -5.00
CA SER A 222 -1.60 30.83 -4.91
C SER A 222 -2.31 30.67 -6.26
N ALA A 223 -1.69 29.95 -7.19
CA ALA A 223 -2.27 29.54 -8.45
C ALA A 223 -3.20 28.40 -8.06
N THR A 224 -4.35 28.78 -7.50
CA THR A 224 -5.45 27.88 -7.26
C THR A 224 -5.71 27.16 -8.57
N VAL A 225 -5.64 25.83 -8.53
CA VAL A 225 -6.20 24.98 -9.57
C VAL A 225 -7.58 25.56 -9.87
N PRO A 226 -7.88 26.02 -11.11
CA PRO A 226 -9.12 26.76 -11.38
C PRO A 226 -10.32 26.01 -10.82
N GLY A 227 -11.27 26.66 -10.16
CA GLY A 227 -12.47 25.94 -9.70
C GLY A 227 -13.10 25.17 -10.87
N LEU A 228 -13.64 23.97 -10.61
CA LEU A 228 -14.52 23.35 -11.59
C LEU A 228 -15.70 24.30 -11.87
N ALA A 229 -16.27 24.21 -13.07
CA ALA A 229 -17.52 24.90 -13.37
C ALA A 229 -18.57 24.54 -12.31
N GLY A 230 -19.33 25.53 -11.83
CA GLY A 230 -20.21 25.36 -10.65
C GLY A 230 -21.35 24.36 -10.84
N ASP A 231 -21.67 24.01 -12.08
CA ASP A 231 -22.64 22.97 -12.46
C ASP A 231 -22.02 21.57 -12.58
N HIS A 232 -20.70 21.43 -12.46
CA HIS A 232 -20.05 20.13 -12.52
C HIS A 232 -20.42 19.29 -11.28
N PRO A 233 -20.79 18.00 -11.43
CA PRO A 233 -21.30 17.17 -10.33
C PRO A 233 -20.40 17.10 -9.09
N VAL A 234 -19.08 17.16 -9.29
CA VAL A 234 -18.09 17.13 -8.20
C VAL A 234 -17.52 18.50 -7.81
N ALA A 235 -18.00 19.60 -8.41
CA ALA A 235 -17.55 20.94 -8.07
C ALA A 235 -17.84 21.28 -6.61
N GLN A 236 -19.00 20.87 -6.09
CA GLN A 236 -19.32 21.08 -4.68
C GLN A 236 -18.38 20.29 -3.76
N MET A 237 -18.11 19.03 -4.08
CA MET A 237 -17.18 18.19 -3.30
C MET A 237 -15.78 18.81 -3.27
N LEU A 238 -15.26 19.25 -4.41
CA LEU A 238 -13.93 19.89 -4.49
C LEU A 238 -13.92 21.35 -4.00
N GLY A 239 -15.09 21.99 -3.88
CA GLY A 239 -15.24 23.38 -3.46
C GLY A 239 -15.42 23.53 -1.95
N TRP A 240 -16.42 22.85 -1.37
CA TRP A 240 -16.79 22.87 0.06
C TRP A 240 -17.13 21.44 0.54
N GLY A 241 -16.31 20.87 1.42
CA GLY A 241 -16.61 19.60 2.10
C GLY A 241 -15.75 18.40 1.71
N ALA A 242 -14.90 18.49 0.68
CA ALA A 242 -13.70 17.66 0.63
C ALA A 242 -12.84 18.00 1.84
N ALA A 243 -12.31 17.00 2.53
CA ALA A 243 -11.18 17.23 3.41
C ALA A 243 -10.12 17.98 2.59
N GLU A 244 -9.64 19.13 3.05
CA GLU A 244 -8.48 19.75 2.42
C GLU A 244 -7.32 18.76 2.55
N ALA A 245 -6.61 18.53 1.44
CA ALA A 245 -5.42 17.70 1.47
C ALA A 245 -4.48 18.25 2.55
N SER A 246 -4.14 17.41 3.52
CA SER A 246 -3.23 17.75 4.61
C SER A 246 -1.79 17.86 4.10
N HIS A 247 -1.47 17.07 3.07
CA HIS A 247 -0.18 17.09 2.37
C HIS A 247 -0.35 16.55 0.95
N SER A 248 0.51 16.99 0.03
CA SER A 248 0.55 16.46 -1.34
C SER A 248 1.97 16.49 -1.88
N GLU A 249 2.35 15.44 -2.61
CA GLU A 249 3.64 15.30 -3.28
C GLU A 249 3.43 15.06 -4.77
N LEU A 250 4.09 15.87 -5.59
CA LEU A 250 4.07 15.73 -7.05
C LEU A 250 5.43 15.18 -7.46
N HIS A 251 5.47 13.92 -7.85
CA HIS A 251 6.64 13.24 -8.41
C HIS A 251 6.52 13.18 -9.93
N ASP A 252 7.60 12.87 -10.64
CA ASP A 252 7.59 12.75 -12.10
C ASP A 252 6.65 11.62 -12.56
N GLU A 253 6.58 10.53 -11.81
CA GLU A 253 5.85 9.31 -12.17
C GLU A 253 4.52 9.13 -11.43
N ARG A 254 4.23 9.93 -10.39
CA ARG A 254 3.01 9.81 -9.58
C ARG A 254 2.68 11.07 -8.78
N VAL A 255 1.44 11.15 -8.32
CA VAL A 255 0.99 12.14 -7.32
C VAL A 255 0.48 11.41 -6.09
N ASP A 256 0.97 11.81 -4.92
CA ASP A 256 0.56 11.29 -3.60
C ASP A 256 -0.18 12.39 -2.84
N ILE A 257 -1.37 12.12 -2.29
CA ILE A 257 -2.23 13.10 -1.60
C ILE A 257 -2.76 12.50 -0.30
N TYR A 258 -2.59 13.22 0.80
CA TYR A 258 -2.86 12.72 2.16
C TYR A 258 -3.92 13.55 2.87
N PHE A 259 -4.77 12.87 3.65
CA PHE A 259 -5.83 13.49 4.44
C PHE A 259 -5.81 12.95 5.87
N ASP A 260 -5.48 13.79 6.84
CA ASP A 260 -5.42 13.38 8.25
C ASP A 260 -6.81 13.07 8.83
N ARG A 261 -7.84 13.74 8.33
CA ARG A 261 -9.22 13.63 8.83
C ARG A 261 -10.21 13.52 7.68
N VAL A 262 -11.26 12.75 7.90
CA VAL A 262 -12.39 12.61 6.99
C VAL A 262 -13.67 13.05 7.70
N TRP A 263 -14.42 13.95 7.06
CA TRP A 263 -15.60 14.59 7.66
C TRP A 263 -16.93 14.10 7.08
N GLY A 264 -16.89 13.15 6.14
CA GLY A 264 -18.06 12.61 5.47
C GLY A 264 -17.77 11.27 4.78
N GLU A 265 -18.65 10.86 3.88
CA GLU A 265 -18.50 9.58 3.17
C GLU A 265 -17.44 9.63 2.06
N TRP A 266 -16.99 10.83 1.68
CA TRP A 266 -16.12 11.02 0.53
C TRP A 266 -14.93 11.90 0.86
N VAL A 267 -13.81 11.53 0.26
CA VAL A 267 -12.63 12.40 0.08
C VAL A 267 -12.49 12.66 -1.41
N ALA A 268 -12.19 13.91 -1.77
CA ALA A 268 -11.96 14.30 -3.15
C ALA A 268 -10.64 15.05 -3.26
N ALA A 269 -9.88 14.75 -4.31
CA ALA A 269 -8.62 15.41 -4.62
C ALA A 269 -8.55 15.74 -6.11
N THR A 270 -7.76 16.75 -6.45
CA THR A 270 -7.55 17.11 -7.84
C THR A 270 -6.17 17.69 -8.08
N TYR A 271 -5.62 17.43 -9.26
CA TYR A 271 -4.37 18.01 -9.72
C TYR A 271 -4.41 18.19 -11.25
N LEU A 272 -3.47 18.95 -11.78
CA LEU A 272 -3.36 19.23 -13.21
C LEU A 272 -2.21 18.45 -13.84
N LEU A 273 -2.40 18.00 -15.06
CA LEU A 273 -1.41 17.35 -15.91
C LEU A 273 -1.24 18.15 -17.20
N ARG A 274 -0.02 18.25 -17.71
CA ARG A 274 0.28 18.74 -19.07
C ARG A 274 0.67 17.58 -19.96
N ALA A 275 0.01 17.42 -21.10
CA ALA A 275 0.46 16.50 -22.13
C ALA A 275 1.75 17.02 -22.77
N THR A 276 2.78 16.18 -22.88
CA THR A 276 4.09 16.57 -23.41
C THR A 276 4.46 15.75 -24.64
N THR A 277 4.61 14.44 -24.49
CA THR A 277 5.19 13.57 -25.51
C THR A 277 4.10 12.82 -26.28
N PRO A 278 4.05 12.89 -27.62
CA PRO A 278 3.15 12.09 -28.44
C PRO A 278 3.36 10.58 -28.24
N GLY A 279 2.26 9.85 -28.11
CA GLY A 279 2.29 8.41 -27.86
C GLY A 279 0.99 7.90 -27.25
N THR A 280 0.87 6.58 -27.17
CA THR A 280 -0.24 5.92 -26.48
C THR A 280 0.28 5.26 -25.21
N TYR A 281 -0.29 5.65 -24.08
CA TYR A 281 0.15 5.25 -22.75
C TYR A 281 -0.96 4.53 -22.00
N LEU A 282 -0.55 3.53 -21.21
CA LEU A 282 -1.39 2.96 -20.16
C LEU A 282 -1.10 3.70 -18.88
N VAL A 283 -2.17 4.00 -18.14
CA VAL A 283 -2.09 4.59 -16.81
C VAL A 283 -2.49 3.49 -15.83
N ALA A 284 -1.59 3.20 -14.89
CA ALA A 284 -1.89 2.25 -13.81
C ALA A 284 -3.12 2.74 -13.01
N PRO A 285 -3.83 1.86 -12.29
CA PRO A 285 -4.90 2.29 -11.38
C PRO A 285 -4.42 3.36 -10.42
N ALA A 286 -5.27 4.34 -10.12
CA ALA A 286 -5.12 5.07 -8.86
C ALA A 286 -5.41 4.09 -7.72
N HIS A 287 -4.79 4.30 -6.57
CA HIS A 287 -5.14 3.53 -5.38
C HIS A 287 -5.37 4.45 -4.19
N ALA A 288 -6.12 3.92 -3.23
CA ALA A 288 -6.38 4.58 -1.97
C ALA A 288 -6.30 3.58 -0.84
N GLU A 289 -5.86 4.06 0.31
CA GLU A 289 -5.81 3.26 1.53
C GLU A 289 -6.02 4.13 2.77
N LEU A 290 -6.43 3.46 3.84
CA LEU A 290 -6.40 4.00 5.18
C LEU A 290 -5.05 3.57 5.79
N MET A 291 -4.11 4.50 5.98
CA MET A 291 -2.69 4.20 6.27
C MET A 291 -2.47 3.36 7.55
N TYR A 292 -3.46 3.34 8.44
CA TYR A 292 -3.42 2.59 9.70
C TYR A 292 -4.50 1.50 9.80
N GLU A 293 -5.22 1.22 8.72
CA GLU A 293 -6.13 0.09 8.61
C GLU A 293 -5.49 -1.00 7.74
N PRO A 294 -5.17 -2.17 8.30
CA PRO A 294 -4.65 -3.29 7.52
C PRO A 294 -5.63 -3.71 6.41
N GLU A 295 -5.09 -4.13 5.27
CA GLU A 295 -5.87 -4.66 4.14
C GLU A 295 -6.94 -3.67 3.63
N SER A 296 -6.62 -2.37 3.63
CA SER A 296 -7.52 -1.30 3.18
C SER A 296 -7.20 -0.76 1.78
N THR A 297 -6.20 -1.31 1.09
CA THR A 297 -5.78 -0.80 -0.22
C THR A 297 -6.74 -1.22 -1.33
N SER A 298 -7.35 -0.23 -1.97
CA SER A 298 -8.25 -0.39 -3.12
C SER A 298 -7.69 0.27 -4.37
N TYR A 299 -8.15 -0.15 -5.54
CA TYR A 299 -7.66 0.30 -6.84
C TYR A 299 -8.81 0.76 -7.75
N SER A 300 -8.61 1.84 -8.49
CA SER A 300 -9.53 2.29 -9.54
C SER A 300 -9.38 1.46 -10.82
N ASP A 301 -10.13 1.80 -11.86
CA ASP A 301 -9.86 1.29 -13.20
C ASP A 301 -8.55 1.86 -13.78
N ILE A 302 -7.93 1.07 -14.66
CA ILE A 302 -6.87 1.55 -15.54
C ILE A 302 -7.41 2.57 -16.55
N ALA A 303 -6.53 3.43 -17.06
CA ALA A 303 -6.87 4.31 -18.18
C ALA A 303 -5.91 4.11 -19.35
N LYS A 304 -6.38 4.45 -20.54
CA LYS A 304 -5.55 4.54 -21.75
C LYS A 304 -5.67 5.94 -22.31
N VAL A 305 -4.54 6.59 -22.54
CA VAL A 305 -4.49 7.97 -23.04
C VAL A 305 -3.55 8.03 -24.25
N THR A 306 -3.93 8.80 -25.26
CA THR A 306 -3.15 9.05 -26.46
C THR A 306 -2.92 10.53 -26.64
N VAL A 307 -1.64 10.91 -26.65
CA VAL A 307 -1.19 12.22 -27.07
C VAL A 307 -0.92 12.14 -28.57
N VAL A 308 -1.70 12.86 -29.36
CA VAL A 308 -1.58 12.87 -30.82
C VAL A 308 -0.34 13.63 -31.28
N GLN A 309 0.10 13.37 -32.50
CA GLN A 309 1.12 14.17 -33.18
C GLN A 309 0.57 15.55 -33.57
#